data_AF-A0A2A2L2Y2-F1
#
_entry.id   AF-A0A2A2L2Y2-F1
#
_cell.length_a   1.000
_cell.length_b   1.000
_cell.length_c   1.000
_cell.angle_alpha   90.00
_cell.angle_beta   90.00
_cell.angle_gamma   90.00
#
_symmetry.space_group_name_H-M   'P 1'
#
loop_
_entity.id
_entity.type
_entity.pdbx_description
1 polymer ?
#
loop_
_entity_poly.entity_id
_entity_poly.type
_entity_poly.pdbx_seq_one_letter_code
_entity_poly.pdbx_strand_id
1 'polypeptide(L)'
;MKLSLLIFLVTIYGAVGKKGIAHKKTCEPHNPSFKICCNGVLQNKGINNECCGTEAYDSTFKICCHGVVQSRGLNKECCETEPFNPEARICCKGQLHFRGVNKACCGTEPFNPETKMCCKGQLHFRGVNKACCGREPFNPDFKMCCNEKLYTRKPGYVC
;
A
#
# COMPACT_ATOMS: atom_id res chain seq x y z
N MET A 1 24.01 -61.73 18.93
CA MET A 1 25.38 -61.78 19.48
C MET A 1 26.31 -61.29 18.37
N LYS A 2 27.06 -60.19 18.41
CA LYS A 2 27.61 -59.27 19.42
C LYS A 2 27.45 -57.85 18.82
N LEU A 3 26.97 -56.80 19.49
CA LEU A 3 27.46 -56.08 20.68
C LEU A 3 28.92 -55.63 20.61
N SER A 4 29.11 -54.35 20.23
CA SER A 4 30.20 -53.43 20.58
C SER A 4 29.76 -52.06 20.02
N LEU A 5 28.97 -51.23 20.70
CA LEU A 5 29.20 -50.45 21.93
C LEU A 5 30.55 -49.72 21.98
N LEU A 6 30.44 -48.39 22.16
CA LEU A 6 31.45 -47.39 22.57
C LEU A 6 32.23 -46.67 21.45
N ILE A 7 31.60 -45.65 20.87
CA ILE A 7 32.23 -44.31 20.88
C ILE A 7 31.16 -43.32 21.37
N PHE A 8 31.04 -43.25 22.69
CA PHE A 8 30.59 -42.02 23.35
C PHE A 8 31.67 -40.97 23.08
N LEU A 9 31.27 -39.77 22.64
CA LEU A 9 31.44 -38.53 23.41
C LEU A 9 31.10 -37.32 22.52
N VAL A 10 30.00 -36.66 22.89
CA VAL A 10 29.83 -35.19 22.91
C VAL A 10 29.85 -34.51 21.52
N THR A 11 28.72 -33.99 21.03
CA THR A 11 28.23 -32.69 21.50
C THR A 11 26.70 -32.62 21.56
N ILE A 12 26.20 -32.54 22.79
CA ILE A 12 24.94 -31.87 23.12
C ILE A 12 25.22 -30.37 22.96
N TYR A 13 24.71 -29.71 21.92
CA TYR A 13 24.36 -28.29 21.95
C TYR A 13 23.45 -27.96 20.76
N GLY A 14 22.23 -27.49 21.06
CA GLY A 14 21.52 -26.54 20.21
C GLY A 14 20.49 -27.09 19.25
N ALA A 15 19.28 -27.34 19.75
CA ALA A 15 18.08 -27.02 18.98
C ALA A 15 18.10 -25.52 18.63
N VAL A 16 17.68 -25.13 17.42
CA VAL A 16 16.72 -24.03 17.15
C VAL A 16 16.42 -24.05 15.64
N GLY A 17 15.14 -24.18 15.30
CA GLY A 17 14.66 -24.11 13.92
C GLY A 17 15.02 -22.77 13.27
N LYS A 18 15.55 -22.83 12.04
CA LYS A 18 15.76 -21.63 11.22
C LYS A 18 14.38 -21.11 10.81
N LYS A 19 13.84 -20.18 11.60
CA LYS A 19 12.81 -19.25 11.14
C LYS A 19 13.33 -18.64 9.85
N GLY A 20 12.58 -18.76 8.75
CA GLY A 20 12.92 -18.19 7.46
C GLY A 20 13.12 -16.69 7.60
N ILE A 21 14.38 -16.26 7.73
CA ILE A 21 14.78 -14.88 7.55
C ILE A 21 14.68 -14.67 6.05
N ALA A 22 13.76 -13.81 5.61
CA ALA A 22 13.77 -13.33 4.24
C ALA A 22 15.15 -12.72 4.00
N HIS A 23 16.02 -13.44 3.30
CA HIS A 23 17.33 -12.94 2.91
C HIS A 23 17.07 -11.74 2.01
N LYS A 24 17.20 -10.52 2.56
CA LYS A 24 17.41 -9.33 1.75
C LYS A 24 18.57 -9.70 0.82
N LYS A 25 18.33 -9.80 -0.49
CA LYS A 25 19.38 -10.17 -1.43
C LYS A 25 20.46 -9.09 -1.34
N THR A 26 21.60 -9.45 -0.74
CA THR A 26 22.73 -8.55 -0.51
C THR A 26 23.76 -8.77 -1.60
N CYS A 27 24.32 -7.69 -2.12
CA CYS A 27 25.49 -7.76 -2.98
C CYS A 27 26.75 -8.02 -2.14
N GLU A 28 27.80 -8.51 -2.79
CA GLU A 28 29.15 -8.56 -2.22
C GLU A 28 29.67 -7.16 -1.83
N PRO A 29 30.70 -7.07 -0.98
CA PRO A 29 31.35 -5.80 -0.64
C PRO A 29 31.75 -5.03 -1.90
N HIS A 30 31.35 -3.76 -1.98
CA HIS A 30 31.60 -2.90 -3.13
C HIS A 30 31.87 -1.47 -2.66
N ASN A 31 32.49 -0.67 -3.52
CA ASN A 31 32.73 0.74 -3.24
C ASN A 31 31.43 1.55 -3.44
N PRO A 32 30.84 2.13 -2.38
CA PRO A 32 29.58 2.86 -2.47
C PRO A 32 29.71 4.24 -3.13
N SER A 33 30.92 4.66 -3.50
CA SER A 33 31.14 5.89 -4.29
C SER A 33 30.77 5.70 -5.76
N PHE A 34 30.84 4.47 -6.29
CA PHE A 34 30.65 4.19 -7.73
C PHE A 34 29.60 3.09 -7.99
N LYS A 35 29.23 2.31 -6.98
CA LYS A 35 28.29 1.20 -7.11
C LYS A 35 27.13 1.34 -6.12
N ILE A 36 25.99 0.81 -6.52
CA ILE A 36 24.79 0.67 -5.69
C ILE A 36 24.25 -0.76 -5.84
N CYS A 37 23.73 -1.35 -4.78
CA CYS A 37 23.13 -2.68 -4.81
C CYS A 37 21.61 -2.58 -4.88
N CYS A 38 21.01 -3.01 -6.00
CA CYS A 38 19.56 -3.08 -6.17
C CYS A 38 19.12 -4.55 -6.16
N ASN A 39 18.43 -4.97 -5.10
CA ASN A 39 17.90 -6.33 -4.92
C ASN A 39 18.90 -7.46 -5.25
N GLY A 40 20.16 -7.30 -4.80
CA GLY A 40 21.24 -8.28 -5.00
C GLY A 40 22.03 -8.13 -6.30
N VAL A 41 21.72 -7.13 -7.14
CA VAL A 41 22.46 -6.84 -8.37
C VAL A 41 23.23 -5.53 -8.22
N LEU A 42 24.53 -5.55 -8.49
CA LEU A 42 25.36 -4.34 -8.50
C LEU A 42 25.09 -3.51 -9.75
N GLN A 43 24.77 -2.24 -9.54
CA GLN A 43 24.53 -1.23 -10.56
C GLN A 43 25.54 -0.10 -10.43
N ASN A 44 25.69 0.70 -11.49
CA ASN A 44 26.49 1.91 -11.44
C ASN A 44 25.76 3.00 -10.64
N LYS A 45 26.50 3.71 -9.78
CA LYS A 45 25.98 4.82 -9.00
C LYS A 45 26.05 6.11 -9.84
N GLY A 46 24.89 6.65 -10.23
CA GLY A 46 24.71 8.05 -10.63
C GLY A 46 24.49 9.00 -9.45
N ILE A 47 23.89 10.17 -9.70
CA ILE A 47 23.75 11.23 -8.70
C ILE A 47 22.57 10.96 -7.75
N ASN A 48 21.35 10.87 -8.29
CA ASN A 48 20.12 10.72 -7.52
C ASN A 48 19.53 9.31 -7.69
N ASN A 49 20.33 8.27 -7.41
CA ASN A 49 19.88 6.90 -7.70
C ASN A 49 18.88 6.38 -6.67
N GLU A 50 17.82 5.79 -7.19
CA GLU A 50 16.94 4.89 -6.47
C GLU A 50 16.91 3.52 -7.17
N CYS A 51 16.41 2.50 -6.49
CA CYS A 51 16.29 1.15 -7.05
C CYS A 51 14.83 0.86 -7.41
N CYS A 52 14.62 0.30 -8.59
CA CYS A 52 13.37 -0.32 -9.02
C CYS A 52 13.63 -1.80 -9.28
N GLY A 53 13.31 -2.66 -8.30
CA GLY A 53 13.73 -4.05 -8.34
C GLY A 53 15.25 -4.18 -8.37
N THR A 54 15.80 -4.71 -9.46
CA THR A 54 17.25 -4.89 -9.68
C THR A 54 17.91 -3.75 -10.45
N GLU A 55 17.15 -2.80 -10.96
CA GLU A 55 17.64 -1.69 -11.78
C GLU A 55 17.82 -0.43 -10.92
N ALA A 56 18.92 0.29 -11.11
CA ALA A 56 19.12 1.63 -10.55
C ALA A 56 18.65 2.68 -11.56
N TYR A 57 17.97 3.73 -11.09
CA TYR A 57 17.51 4.83 -11.93
C TYR A 57 17.72 6.18 -11.26
N ASP A 58 17.89 7.25 -12.05
CA ASP A 58 17.94 8.62 -11.55
C ASP A 58 16.53 9.13 -11.26
N SER A 59 16.22 9.35 -9.98
CA SER A 59 14.89 9.76 -9.54
C SER A 59 14.54 11.21 -9.87
N THR A 60 15.48 11.99 -10.41
CA THR A 60 15.21 13.31 -10.99
C THR A 60 14.37 13.21 -12.26
N PHE A 61 14.65 12.20 -13.09
CA PHE A 61 14.06 12.06 -14.43
C PHE A 61 13.13 10.85 -14.56
N LYS A 62 13.25 9.88 -13.66
CA LYS A 62 12.47 8.64 -13.69
C LYS A 62 11.77 8.39 -12.35
N ILE A 63 10.81 7.47 -12.38
CA ILE A 63 10.02 7.02 -11.23
C ILE A 63 9.77 5.51 -11.37
N CYS A 64 9.79 4.78 -10.26
CA CYS A 64 9.44 3.36 -10.24
C CYS A 64 7.98 3.17 -9.85
N CYS A 65 7.18 2.59 -10.75
CA CYS A 65 5.78 2.26 -10.51
C CYS A 65 5.59 0.75 -10.60
N HIS A 66 5.27 0.10 -9.46
CA HIS A 66 5.08 -1.35 -9.36
C HIS A 66 6.20 -2.18 -10.02
N GLY A 67 7.45 -1.78 -9.80
CA GLY A 67 8.62 -2.49 -10.32
C GLY A 67 8.99 -2.15 -11.77
N VAL A 68 8.28 -1.21 -12.40
CA VAL A 68 8.60 -0.72 -13.74
C VAL A 68 9.13 0.71 -13.66
N VAL A 69 10.31 0.95 -14.23
CA VAL A 69 10.88 2.30 -14.34
C VAL A 69 10.20 3.05 -15.48
N GLN A 70 9.69 4.24 -15.19
CA GLN A 70 9.01 5.12 -16.15
C GLN A 70 9.58 6.54 -16.11
N SER A 71 9.32 7.31 -17.16
CA SER A 71 9.68 8.74 -17.19
C SER A 71 8.86 9.53 -16.16
N ARG A 72 9.53 10.37 -15.37
CA ARG A 72 8.90 11.15 -14.30
C ARG A 72 8.10 12.33 -14.84
N GLY A 73 8.70 13.20 -15.64
CA GLY A 73 8.04 14.45 -16.08
C GLY A 73 7.50 15.25 -14.88
N LEU A 74 6.20 15.59 -14.91
CA LEU A 74 5.49 16.24 -13.79
C LEU A 74 4.82 15.25 -12.83
N ASN A 75 4.97 13.95 -13.07
CA ASN A 75 4.31 12.92 -12.29
C ASN A 75 4.96 12.80 -10.91
N LYS A 76 4.12 12.55 -9.91
CA LYS A 76 4.54 12.44 -8.49
C LYS A 76 4.08 11.13 -7.86
N GLU A 77 3.05 10.50 -8.41
CA GLU A 77 2.42 9.29 -7.88
C GLU A 77 2.28 8.23 -8.98
N CYS A 78 1.96 7.00 -8.59
CA CYS A 78 1.72 5.87 -9.49
C CYS A 78 0.29 5.34 -9.31
N CYS A 79 -0.34 5.00 -10.42
CA CYS A 79 -1.56 4.20 -10.48
C CYS A 79 -1.20 2.89 -11.16
N GLU A 80 -1.05 1.82 -10.40
CA GLU A 80 -0.37 0.60 -10.87
C GLU A 80 1.01 0.94 -11.46
N THR A 81 1.30 0.50 -12.67
CA THR A 81 2.56 0.78 -13.37
C THR A 81 2.61 2.18 -14.03
N GLU A 82 1.52 2.94 -14.00
CA GLU A 82 1.40 4.22 -14.71
C GLU A 82 1.66 5.41 -13.77
N PRO A 83 2.70 6.23 -14.02
CA PRO A 83 2.91 7.44 -13.24
C PRO A 83 1.92 8.54 -13.64
N PHE A 84 1.45 9.32 -12.66
CA PHE A 84 0.54 10.44 -12.92
C PHE A 84 0.84 11.67 -12.04
N ASN A 85 0.37 12.83 -12.50
CA ASN A 85 0.36 14.06 -11.72
C ASN A 85 -0.91 14.12 -10.85
N PRO A 86 -0.80 14.07 -9.51
CA PRO A 86 -1.94 14.13 -8.61
C PRO A 86 -2.60 15.51 -8.57
N GLU A 87 -2.12 16.54 -9.25
CA GLU A 87 -2.89 17.77 -9.43
C GLU A 87 -3.93 17.63 -10.56
N ALA A 88 -3.66 16.78 -11.55
CA ALA A 88 -4.48 16.63 -12.75
C ALA A 88 -5.34 15.35 -12.78
N ARG A 89 -4.84 14.27 -12.18
CA ARG A 89 -5.47 12.93 -12.20
C ARG A 89 -5.64 12.38 -10.79
N ILE A 90 -6.56 11.43 -10.62
CA ILE A 90 -6.75 10.65 -9.39
C ILE A 90 -6.83 9.16 -9.76
N CYS A 91 -6.23 8.30 -8.94
CA CYS A 91 -6.25 6.85 -9.12
C CYS A 91 -7.27 6.22 -8.17
N CYS A 92 -8.26 5.50 -8.71
CA CYS A 92 -9.27 4.78 -7.95
C CYS A 92 -9.23 3.30 -8.32
N LYS A 93 -8.76 2.43 -7.40
CA LYS A 93 -8.58 0.98 -7.64
C LYS A 93 -7.85 0.66 -8.96
N GLY A 94 -6.71 1.30 -9.18
CA GLY A 94 -5.88 1.08 -10.37
C GLY A 94 -6.41 1.74 -11.65
N GLN A 95 -7.48 2.52 -11.58
CA GLN A 95 -8.02 3.26 -12.72
C GLN A 95 -7.74 4.75 -12.59
N LEU A 96 -7.16 5.35 -13.63
CA LEU A 96 -6.91 6.79 -13.68
C LEU A 96 -8.13 7.57 -14.17
N HIS A 97 -8.46 8.63 -13.44
CA HIS A 97 -9.52 9.56 -13.79
C HIS A 97 -9.00 10.99 -13.78
N PHE A 98 -9.68 11.90 -14.49
CA PHE A 98 -9.45 13.33 -14.30
C PHE A 98 -9.83 13.74 -12.88
N ARG A 99 -8.98 14.53 -12.22
CA ARG A 99 -9.18 14.93 -10.83
C ARG A 99 -10.36 15.90 -10.70
N GLY A 100 -10.35 16.99 -11.46
CA GLY A 100 -11.38 18.03 -11.36
C GLY A 100 -11.58 18.47 -9.91
N VAL A 101 -12.83 18.41 -9.42
CA VAL A 101 -13.18 18.72 -8.02
C VAL A 101 -13.13 17.50 -7.09
N ASN A 102 -12.83 16.31 -7.62
CA ASN A 102 -12.84 15.08 -6.84
C ASN A 102 -11.63 15.01 -5.91
N LYS A 103 -11.86 14.52 -4.70
CA LYS A 103 -10.83 14.43 -3.65
C LYS A 103 -10.70 13.03 -3.04
N ALA A 104 -11.64 12.13 -3.35
CA ALA A 104 -11.70 10.78 -2.80
C ALA A 104 -12.24 9.78 -3.83
N CYS A 105 -12.12 8.49 -3.54
CA CYS A 105 -12.64 7.39 -4.35
C CYS A 105 -13.68 6.57 -3.58
N CYS A 106 -14.74 6.15 -4.26
CA CYS A 106 -15.71 5.17 -3.81
C CYS A 106 -15.62 3.95 -4.73
N GLY A 107 -14.78 2.98 -4.35
CA GLY A 107 -14.40 1.92 -5.29
C GLY A 107 -13.55 2.48 -6.42
N THR A 108 -14.00 2.28 -7.67
CA THR A 108 -13.36 2.84 -8.87
C THR A 108 -13.83 4.26 -9.18
N GLU A 109 -14.86 4.78 -8.51
CA GLU A 109 -15.42 6.09 -8.86
C GLU A 109 -14.82 7.23 -8.02
N PRO A 110 -14.22 8.27 -8.65
CA PRO A 110 -13.81 9.46 -7.93
C PRO A 110 -15.02 10.33 -7.56
N PHE A 111 -14.97 10.98 -6.40
CA PHE A 111 -16.03 11.89 -5.95
C PHE A 111 -15.50 13.08 -5.12
N ASN A 112 -16.29 14.16 -5.07
CA ASN A 112 -16.09 15.25 -4.13
C ASN A 112 -16.80 14.94 -2.79
N PRO A 113 -16.06 14.78 -1.68
CA PRO A 113 -16.64 14.49 -0.37
C PRO A 113 -17.48 15.63 0.23
N GLU A 114 -17.47 16.82 -0.37
CA GLU A 114 -18.34 17.93 0.02
C GLU A 114 -19.79 17.72 -0.45
N THR A 115 -19.98 17.07 -1.61
CA THR A 115 -21.31 16.89 -2.22
C THR A 115 -21.81 15.45 -2.16
N LYS A 116 -20.89 14.49 -2.03
CA LYS A 116 -21.18 13.06 -1.99
C LYS A 116 -20.49 12.38 -0.81
N MET A 117 -20.92 11.16 -0.51
CA MET A 117 -20.32 10.29 0.50
C MET A 117 -20.35 8.84 0.02
N CYS A 118 -19.42 8.02 0.51
CA CYS A 118 -19.31 6.62 0.13
C CYS A 118 -19.65 5.72 1.32
N CYS A 119 -20.69 4.90 1.19
CA CYS A 119 -21.10 3.93 2.21
C CYS A 119 -20.89 2.51 1.68
N LYS A 120 -19.90 1.79 2.23
CA LYS A 120 -19.53 0.42 1.79
C LYS A 120 -19.40 0.26 0.26
N GLY A 121 -18.77 1.24 -0.39
CA GLY A 121 -18.53 1.23 -1.83
C GLY A 121 -19.72 1.70 -2.69
N GLN A 122 -20.81 2.16 -2.08
CA GLN A 122 -21.90 2.83 -2.79
C GLN A 122 -21.83 4.34 -2.60
N LEU A 123 -21.95 5.07 -3.69
CA LEU A 123 -21.86 6.52 -3.71
C LEU A 123 -23.26 7.13 -3.52
N HIS A 124 -23.38 8.05 -2.57
CA HIS A 124 -24.62 8.75 -2.26
C HIS A 124 -24.39 10.26 -2.27
N PHE A 125 -25.44 11.04 -2.54
CA PHE A 125 -25.41 12.47 -2.25
C PHE A 125 -25.31 12.69 -0.74
N ARG A 126 -24.42 13.60 -0.32
CA ARG A 126 -24.21 13.90 1.10
C ARG A 126 -25.47 14.53 1.70
N GLY A 127 -26.01 15.57 1.07
CA GLY A 127 -27.18 16.28 1.59
C GLY A 127 -27.00 16.65 3.07
N VAL A 128 -27.96 16.24 3.91
CA VAL A 128 -27.90 16.41 5.38
C VAL A 128 -27.24 15.24 6.11
N ASN A 129 -26.86 14.18 5.41
CA ASN A 129 -26.29 12.99 6.02
C ASN A 129 -24.85 13.25 6.48
N LYS A 130 -24.49 12.63 7.61
CA LYS A 130 -23.17 12.81 8.23
C LYS A 130 -22.43 11.48 8.43
N ALA A 131 -23.13 10.35 8.38
CA ALA A 131 -22.58 9.03 8.66
C ALA A 131 -23.21 7.95 7.76
N CYS A 132 -22.61 6.76 7.74
CA CYS A 132 -23.15 5.58 7.05
C CYS A 132 -23.57 4.52 8.07
N CYS A 133 -24.69 3.86 7.82
CA CYS A 133 -25.14 2.66 8.52
C CYS A 133 -25.15 1.51 7.52
N GLY A 134 -24.07 0.72 7.51
CA GLY A 134 -23.82 -0.21 6.41
C GLY A 134 -23.66 0.54 5.09
N ARG A 135 -24.56 0.27 4.14
CA ARG A 135 -24.62 0.94 2.82
C ARG A 135 -25.47 2.21 2.83
N GLU A 136 -26.26 2.46 3.88
CA GLU A 136 -27.22 3.57 3.88
C GLU A 136 -26.63 4.83 4.54
N PRO A 137 -26.65 6.00 3.87
CA PRO A 137 -26.29 7.26 4.52
C PRO A 137 -27.38 7.71 5.49
N PHE A 138 -26.99 8.30 6.62
CA PHE A 138 -27.92 8.86 7.58
C PHE A 138 -27.37 10.09 8.32
N ASN A 139 -28.27 10.85 8.91
CA ASN A 139 -27.94 11.91 9.86
C ASN A 139 -28.11 11.39 11.31
N PRO A 140 -27.04 11.33 12.12
CA PRO A 140 -27.08 10.87 13.50
C PRO A 140 -27.90 11.75 14.45
N ASP A 141 -28.31 12.95 14.02
CA ASP A 141 -29.24 13.82 14.77
C ASP A 141 -30.66 13.22 14.80
N PHE A 142 -31.07 12.49 13.76
CA PHE A 142 -32.43 11.96 13.60
C PHE A 142 -32.51 10.43 13.70
N LYS A 143 -31.44 9.72 13.38
CA LYS A 143 -31.38 8.26 13.37
C LYS A 143 -30.18 7.73 14.17
N MET A 144 -30.26 6.49 14.61
CA MET A 144 -29.15 5.71 15.14
C MET A 144 -28.92 4.47 14.28
N CYS A 145 -27.70 3.95 14.30
CA CYS A 145 -27.32 2.74 13.58
C CYS A 145 -26.96 1.65 14.58
N CYS A 146 -27.62 0.50 14.50
CA CYS A 146 -27.33 -0.65 15.35
C CYS A 146 -27.25 -1.90 14.47
N ASN A 147 -26.10 -2.58 14.48
CA ASN A 147 -25.83 -3.75 13.62
C ASN A 147 -26.22 -3.49 12.15
N GLU A 148 -25.78 -2.34 11.61
CA GLU A 148 -26.05 -1.89 10.23
C GLU A 148 -27.52 -1.64 9.88
N LYS A 149 -28.41 -1.61 10.88
CA LYS A 149 -29.82 -1.26 10.71
C LYS A 149 -30.10 0.11 11.31
N LEU A 150 -30.85 0.92 10.56
CA LEU A 150 -31.25 2.26 10.97
C LEU A 150 -32.50 2.22 11.86
N TYR A 151 -32.45 3.00 12.95
CA TYR A 151 -33.58 3.22 13.86
C TYR A 151 -33.77 4.72 14.08
N THR A 152 -34.99 5.15 14.36
CA THR A 152 -35.27 6.54 14.75
C THR A 152 -34.60 6.82 16.09
N ARG A 153 -33.94 7.98 16.22
CA ARG A 153 -33.28 8.38 17.45
C ARG A 153 -34.32 8.70 18.54
N LYS A 154 -34.12 8.16 19.74
CA LYS A 154 -34.90 8.47 20.94
C LYS A 154 -33.95 8.76 22.12
N PRO A 155 -34.26 9.71 23.01
CA PRO A 155 -33.43 9.97 24.20
C PRO A 155 -33.25 8.70 25.04
N GLY A 156 -32.01 8.43 25.45
CA GLY A 156 -31.67 7.27 26.30
C GLY A 156 -31.57 5.92 25.58
N TYR A 157 -31.89 5.84 24.28
CA TYR A 157 -31.77 4.59 23.52
C TYR A 157 -30.35 4.45 22.99
N VAL A 158 -29.71 3.33 23.31
CA VAL A 158 -28.37 2.95 22.83
C VAL A 158 -28.38 1.49 22.38
N CYS A 159 -27.53 1.23 21.41
CA CYS A 159 -26.82 -0.02 21.23
C CYS A 159 -25.33 0.30 21.45
#